data_AF-A0A5M9H3D2-F1
#
_entry.id   AF-A0A5M9H3D2-F1
#
_cell.length_a   1.000
_cell.length_b   1.000
_cell.length_c   1.000
_cell.angle_alpha   90.00
_cell.angle_beta   90.00
_cell.angle_gamma   90.00
#
_symmetry.space_group_name_H-M   'P 1'
#
loop_
_entity.id
_entity.type
_entity.pdbx_description
1 polymer ?
#
loop_
_entity_poly.entity_id
_entity_poly.type
_entity_poly.pdbx_seq_one_letter_code
_entity_poly.pdbx_strand_id
1 'polypeptide(L)'
;MEAKPNHVWVDDSKSPYYNTLQEKPVRGRWKSAENMYIPAYDYGFVINYNTESRTPYKGSAIFFHVSTSWTEGCTGVDKQNVIDILRWIDSGKNPVIIQTPENELINY
;
A
#
# COMPACT_ATOMS: atom_id res chain seq x y z
N MET A 1 8.47 -3.66 4.74
CA MET A 1 9.30 -4.43 3.78
C MET A 1 10.34 -3.50 3.21
N GLU A 2 11.47 -4.00 2.74
CA GLU A 2 12.42 -3.20 1.96
C GLU A 2 12.18 -3.47 0.46
N ALA A 3 11.86 -2.43 -0.30
CA ALA A 3 11.62 -2.56 -1.73
C ALA A 3 12.93 -2.75 -2.51
N LYS A 4 12.92 -3.61 -3.53
CA LYS A 4 14.06 -3.87 -4.42
C LYS A 4 13.75 -3.48 -5.87
N PRO A 5 14.75 -3.22 -6.72
CA PRO A 5 14.52 -2.76 -8.11
C PRO A 5 13.59 -3.63 -8.96
N ASN A 6 13.51 -4.93 -8.68
CA ASN A 6 12.63 -5.86 -9.39
C ASN A 6 11.26 -6.06 -8.71
N HIS A 7 11.02 -5.45 -7.55
CA HIS A 7 9.76 -5.57 -6.81
C HIS A 7 8.65 -4.77 -7.45
N VAL A 8 7.50 -5.41 -7.57
CA VAL A 8 6.26 -4.82 -8.03
C VAL A 8 5.09 -5.27 -7.18
N TRP A 9 4.06 -4.45 -7.06
CA TRP A 9 2.79 -4.85 -6.47
C TRP A 9 1.77 -5.07 -7.58
N VAL A 10 1.23 -6.28 -7.69
CA VAL A 10 0.31 -6.61 -8.79
C VAL A 10 -1.06 -6.00 -8.52
N ASP A 11 -1.50 -5.10 -9.39
CA ASP A 11 -2.81 -4.43 -9.35
C ASP A 11 -3.81 -5.00 -10.38
N ASP A 12 -3.37 -5.94 -11.22
CA ASP A 12 -4.23 -6.64 -12.17
C ASP A 12 -5.23 -7.55 -11.45
N SER A 13 -6.49 -7.13 -11.38
CA SER A 13 -7.60 -7.87 -10.75
C SER A 13 -7.88 -9.24 -11.37
N LYS A 14 -7.38 -9.53 -12.57
CA LYS A 14 -7.54 -10.84 -13.22
C LYS A 14 -6.34 -11.76 -12.98
N SER A 15 -5.27 -11.27 -12.37
CA SER A 15 -4.09 -12.07 -12.08
C SER A 15 -4.31 -12.97 -10.87
N PRO A 16 -3.80 -14.21 -10.87
CA PRO A 16 -3.73 -15.03 -9.66
C PRO A 16 -2.81 -14.43 -8.58
N TYR A 17 -2.01 -13.41 -8.92
CA TYR A 17 -1.13 -12.68 -8.01
C TYR A 17 -1.72 -11.34 -7.56
N TYR A 18 -3.00 -11.08 -7.85
CA TYR A 18 -3.65 -9.81 -7.53
C TYR A 18 -3.45 -9.39 -6.07
N ASN A 19 -3.10 -8.12 -5.88
CA ASN A 19 -2.85 -7.48 -4.61
C ASN A 19 -1.76 -8.16 -3.76
N THR A 20 -0.66 -8.57 -4.41
CA THR A 20 0.52 -9.14 -3.75
C THR A 20 1.82 -8.50 -4.25
N LEU A 21 2.85 -8.51 -3.39
CA LEU A 21 4.22 -8.20 -3.79
C LEU A 21 4.78 -9.36 -4.63
N GLN A 22 5.29 -9.03 -5.80
CA GLN A 22 5.93 -9.96 -6.74
C GLN A 22 7.25 -9.39 -7.24
N GLU A 23 8.01 -10.23 -7.95
CA GLU A 23 9.26 -9.81 -8.57
C GLU A 23 9.20 -9.94 -10.09
N LYS A 24 9.76 -8.99 -10.83
CA LYS A 24 9.99 -9.09 -12.28
C LYS A 24 10.99 -10.22 -12.61
N PRO A 25 10.97 -10.76 -13.85
CA PRO A 25 10.13 -10.38 -14.99
C PRO A 25 8.69 -10.92 -14.90
N VAL A 26 7.77 -10.25 -15.60
CA VAL A 26 6.32 -10.55 -15.57
C VAL A 26 6.02 -11.98 -16.03
N ARG A 27 6.61 -12.44 -17.14
CA ARG A 27 6.38 -13.78 -17.73
C ARG A 27 4.90 -14.16 -17.90
N GLY A 28 4.07 -13.18 -18.28
CA GLY A 28 2.62 -13.38 -18.50
C GLY A 28 1.78 -13.56 -17.23
N ARG A 29 2.36 -13.37 -16.03
CA ARG A 29 1.66 -13.56 -14.75
C ARG A 29 0.60 -12.48 -14.43
N TRP A 30 0.76 -11.28 -14.96
CA TRP A 30 -0.16 -10.15 -14.79
C TRP A 30 -0.02 -9.19 -15.98
N LYS A 31 -1.00 -8.31 -16.17
CA LYS A 31 -1.00 -7.26 -17.20
C LYS A 31 -0.52 -5.91 -16.69
N SER A 32 -0.74 -5.63 -15.41
CA SER A 32 -0.34 -4.40 -14.74
C SER A 32 0.21 -4.70 -13.35
N ALA A 33 1.16 -3.89 -12.92
CA ALA A 33 1.69 -3.88 -11.57
C ALA A 33 2.40 -2.55 -11.30
N GLU A 34 2.34 -2.10 -10.06
CA GLU A 34 3.02 -0.90 -9.59
C GLU A 34 4.48 -1.19 -9.23
N ASN A 35 5.40 -0.27 -9.53
CA ASN A 35 6.81 -0.43 -9.16
C ASN A 35 7.03 -0.04 -7.70
N MET A 36 7.67 -0.92 -6.93
CA MET A 36 7.88 -0.65 -5.51
C MET A 36 9.18 0.12 -5.23
N TYR A 37 10.15 0.08 -6.14
CA TYR A 37 11.44 0.75 -5.96
C TYR A 37 11.41 2.17 -6.53
N ILE A 38 10.68 3.06 -5.86
CA ILE A 38 10.56 4.48 -6.20
C ILE A 38 10.71 5.34 -4.94
N PRO A 39 11.16 6.61 -5.05
CA PRO A 39 11.41 7.48 -3.89
C PRO A 39 10.19 7.68 -2.98
N ALA A 40 8.97 7.61 -3.52
CA ALA A 40 7.74 7.72 -2.75
C ALA A 40 7.62 6.63 -1.67
N TYR A 41 8.26 5.47 -1.87
CA TYR A 41 8.20 4.29 -1.01
C TYR A 41 9.47 4.06 -0.19
N ASP A 42 10.41 5.01 -0.17
CA ASP A 42 11.58 4.98 0.72
C ASP A 42 11.15 4.86 2.20
N TYR A 43 10.01 5.47 2.53
CA TYR A 43 9.36 5.36 3.84
C TYR A 43 7.87 5.10 3.62
N GLY A 44 7.37 4.05 4.25
CA GLY A 44 5.95 3.71 4.19
C GLY A 44 5.67 2.29 4.60
N PHE A 45 4.39 1.92 4.56
CA PHE A 45 3.92 0.57 4.83
C PHE A 45 2.65 0.25 4.06
N VAL A 46 2.34 -1.05 3.97
CA VAL A 46 1.11 -1.53 3.36
C VAL A 46 -0.03 -1.41 4.36
N ILE A 47 -1.15 -0.82 3.96
CA ILE A 47 -2.35 -0.65 4.80
C ILE A 47 -3.13 -1.97 4.95
N ASN A 48 -2.74 -3.02 4.21
CA ASN A 48 -3.40 -4.32 4.12
C ASN A 48 -4.84 -4.31 3.58
N TYR A 49 -5.27 -3.21 2.97
CA TYR A 49 -6.57 -3.13 2.31
C TYR A 49 -6.72 -4.20 1.21
N ASN A 50 -7.78 -5.01 1.32
CA ASN A 50 -8.10 -6.10 0.39
C ASN A 50 -6.95 -7.14 0.21
N THR A 51 -6.01 -7.26 1.15
CA THR A 51 -4.82 -8.14 0.98
C THR A 51 -5.03 -9.57 1.45
N GLU A 52 -6.02 -9.81 2.31
CA GLU A 52 -6.37 -11.14 2.82
C GLU A 52 -7.29 -11.87 1.84
N SER A 53 -8.47 -11.30 1.56
CA SER A 53 -9.45 -11.87 0.62
C SER A 53 -9.04 -11.70 -0.84
N ARG A 54 -8.31 -10.63 -1.18
CA ARG A 54 -7.86 -10.28 -2.55
C ARG A 54 -9.01 -10.33 -3.54
N THR A 55 -10.17 -9.81 -3.14
CA THR A 55 -11.38 -9.82 -3.96
C THR A 55 -11.14 -8.96 -5.21
N PRO A 56 -11.22 -9.53 -6.42
CA PRO A 56 -11.01 -8.78 -7.66
C PRO A 56 -11.88 -7.52 -7.75
N TYR A 57 -11.35 -6.45 -8.34
CA TYR A 57 -12.04 -5.17 -8.56
C TYR A 57 -12.49 -4.44 -7.29
N LYS A 58 -11.92 -4.78 -6.13
CA LYS A 58 -12.15 -4.07 -4.86
C LYS A 58 -10.95 -3.23 -4.42
N GLY A 59 -10.07 -2.84 -5.36
CA GLY A 59 -8.88 -2.04 -5.09
C GLY A 59 -7.69 -2.84 -4.58
N SER A 60 -6.49 -2.32 -4.82
CA SER A 60 -5.20 -2.97 -4.52
C SER A 60 -4.11 -1.91 -4.38
N ALA A 61 -2.92 -2.32 -3.93
CA ALA A 61 -1.75 -1.45 -3.86
C ALA A 61 -2.01 -0.17 -3.03
N ILE A 62 -2.69 -0.32 -1.89
CA ILE A 62 -3.00 0.78 -0.99
C ILE A 62 -1.93 0.86 0.10
N PHE A 63 -1.16 1.95 0.06
CA PHE A 63 -0.02 2.19 0.94
C PHE A 63 -0.18 3.47 1.76
N PHE A 64 0.55 3.53 2.86
CA PHE A 64 0.83 4.76 3.58
C PHE A 64 2.26 5.20 3.23
N HIS A 65 2.44 6.36 2.61
CA HIS A 65 3.74 6.74 2.05
C HIS A 65 3.95 8.26 1.90
N VAL A 66 5.15 8.64 1.45
CA VAL A 66 5.49 10.05 1.20
C VAL A 66 4.82 10.54 -0.08
N SER A 67 4.08 11.64 -0.01
CA SER A 67 3.52 12.32 -1.19
C SER A 67 3.49 13.82 -1.00
N THR A 68 3.62 14.57 -2.10
CA THR A 68 3.45 16.04 -2.15
C THR A 68 2.25 16.46 -3.00
N SER A 69 1.41 15.50 -3.41
CA SER A 69 0.22 15.72 -4.25
C SER A 69 -0.87 14.70 -3.91
N TRP A 70 -2.03 14.84 -4.56
CA TRP A 70 -3.12 13.87 -4.48
C TRP A 70 -2.66 12.47 -4.94
N THR A 71 -3.29 11.43 -4.38
CA THR A 71 -3.02 10.02 -4.67
C THR A 71 -4.21 9.38 -5.36
N GLU A 72 -4.01 8.21 -5.97
CA GLU A 72 -5.08 7.42 -6.58
C GLU A 72 -5.76 6.44 -5.60
N GLY A 73 -5.55 6.65 -4.29
CA GLY A 73 -6.15 5.82 -3.23
C GLY A 73 -5.25 5.60 -2.01
N CYS A 74 -3.93 5.73 -2.18
CA CYS A 74 -2.98 5.68 -1.07
C CYS A 74 -3.17 6.82 -0.06
N THR A 75 -2.66 6.63 1.15
CA THR A 75 -2.55 7.72 2.13
C THR A 75 -1.19 8.39 2.00
N GLY A 76 -1.15 9.53 1.33
CA GLY A 76 0.06 10.34 1.15
C GLY A 76 0.19 11.41 2.22
N VAL A 77 1.34 11.48 2.89
CA VAL A 77 1.67 12.56 3.85
C VAL A 77 3.11 13.04 3.67
N ASP A 78 3.46 14.15 4.32
CA ASP A 78 4.84 14.64 4.33
C ASP A 78 5.83 13.63 4.93
N LYS A 79 7.06 13.64 4.41
CA LYS A 79 8.11 12.68 4.79
C LYS A 79 8.32 12.55 6.30
N GLN A 80 8.33 13.67 7.02
CA GLN A 80 8.55 13.66 8.47
C GLN A 80 7.41 12.94 9.19
N ASN A 81 6.16 13.17 8.77
CA ASN A 81 4.99 12.49 9.35
C ASN A 81 5.05 10.97 9.13
N VAL A 82 5.49 10.51 7.94
CA VAL A 82 5.68 9.06 7.70
C VAL A 82 6.71 8.48 8.66
N ILE A 83 7.85 9.16 8.82
CA ILE A 83 8.93 8.71 9.71
C ILE A 83 8.44 8.64 11.17
N ASP A 84 7.70 9.65 11.62
CA ASP A 84 7.21 9.71 12.99
C ASP A 84 6.17 8.63 13.28
N ILE A 85 5.26 8.37 12.33
CA ILE A 85 4.29 7.26 12.43
C ILE A 85 5.01 5.91 12.42
N LEU A 86 6.00 5.71 11.55
CA LEU A 86 6.77 4.46 11.51
C LEU A 86 7.54 4.18 12.82
N ARG A 87 7.99 5.24 13.51
CA ARG A 87 8.64 5.11 14.83
C ARG A 87 7.65 4.85 15.95
N TRP A 88 6.42 5.35 15.82
CA TRP A 88 5.38 5.22 16.82
C TRP A 88 4.63 3.88 16.72
N ILE A 89 4.39 3.39 15.49
CA ILE A 89 3.71 2.13 15.25
C ILE A 89 4.54 0.96 15.78
N ASP A 90 3.85 0.09 16.52
CA ASP A 90 4.35 -1.20 16.98
C ASP A 90 3.49 -2.30 16.38
N SER A 91 4.05 -3.10 15.47
CA SER A 91 3.33 -4.19 14.81
C SER A 91 2.88 -5.28 15.78
N GLY A 92 3.51 -5.41 16.95
CA GLY A 92 3.11 -6.33 18.01
C GLY A 92 1.82 -5.92 18.73
N LYS A 93 1.35 -4.68 18.53
CA LYS A 93 0.12 -4.15 19.14
C LYS A 93 -1.11 -4.18 18.23
N ASN A 94 -1.02 -4.85 17.07
CA ASN A 94 -2.11 -4.95 16.10
C ASN A 94 -2.70 -3.57 15.72
N PRO A 95 -1.87 -2.65 15.17
CA PRO A 95 -2.32 -1.31 14.84
C PRO A 95 -3.44 -1.35 13.79
N VAL A 96 -4.42 -0.45 13.95
CA VAL A 96 -5.54 -0.27 13.02
C VAL A 96 -5.47 1.14 12.43
N ILE A 97 -5.78 1.26 11.15
CA ILE A 97 -5.96 2.53 10.46
C ILE A 97 -7.44 2.71 10.12
N ILE A 98 -8.00 3.87 10.51
CA ILE A 98 -9.37 4.25 10.22
C ILE A 98 -9.30 5.47 9.29
N GLN A 99 -9.91 5.35 8.11
CA GLN A 99 -9.99 6.42 7.13
C GLN A 99 -11.45 6.73 6.85
N THR A 100 -11.93 7.83 7.42
CA THR A 100 -13.33 8.23 7.36
C THR A 100 -13.44 9.74 7.53
N PRO A 101 -14.51 10.39 7.04
CA PRO A 101 -14.80 11.79 7.40
C PRO A 101 -14.86 11.97 8.92
N GLU A 102 -14.46 13.12 9.43
CA GLU A 102 -14.36 13.38 10.87
C GLU A 102 -15.68 13.13 11.61
N ASN A 103 -16.81 13.53 11.01
CA ASN A 103 -18.15 13.34 11.57
C ASN A 103 -18.58 11.86 11.66
N GLU A 104 -17.85 10.95 11.00
CA GLU A 104 -18.11 9.51 10.99
C GLU A 104 -17.17 8.73 11.92
N LEU A 105 -16.20 9.41 12.58
CA LEU A 105 -15.27 8.76 13.51
C LEU A 105 -15.99 8.10 14.69
N ILE A 106 -17.16 8.63 15.07
CA ILE A 106 -17.97 8.08 16.17
C ILE A 106 -18.53 6.67 15.90
N ASN A 107 -18.48 6.22 14.64
CA ASN A 107 -19.00 4.91 14.24
C ASN A 107 -17.98 3.76 14.40
N TYR A 108 -16.81 4.03 15.00
CA TYR A 108 -15.72 3.09 15.24
C TYR A 108 -15.24 3.14 16.69
#